data_AF-A0A9D9DSM2-F1
#
_entry.id   AF-A0A9D9DSM2-F1
#
_cell.length_a   1.000
_cell.length_b   1.000
_cell.length_c   1.000
_cell.angle_alpha   90.00
_cell.angle_beta   90.00
_cell.angle_gamma   90.00
#
_symmetry.space_group_name_H-M   'P 1'
#
loop_
_entity.id
_entity.type
_entity.pdbx_description
1 polymer ?
#
loop_
_entity_poly.entity_id
_entity_poly.type
_entity_poly.pdbx_seq_one_letter_code
_entity_poly.pdbx_strand_id
1 'polypeptide(L)' 'MARLIRPTWAIRCVQSGCKTLFEVAKLEDGKQQEVVCPNCGEHYVYPITEEDENR' A
#
# COMPACT_ATOMS: atom_id res chain seq x y z
N MET A 1 -4.69 15.56 24.20
CA MET A 1 -5.34 14.82 23.10
C MET A 1 -4.38 13.73 22.66
N ALA A 2 -4.70 12.46 22.92
CA ALA A 2 -3.84 11.36 22.50
C ALA A 2 -3.91 11.26 20.96
N ARG A 3 -2.81 11.54 20.28
CA ARG A 3 -2.68 11.28 18.83
C ARG A 3 -2.61 9.76 18.70
N LEU A 4 -3.67 9.14 18.19
CA LEU A 4 -3.69 7.71 17.92
C LEU A 4 -2.69 7.44 16.79
N ILE A 5 -1.43 7.17 17.15
CA ILE A 5 -0.38 6.81 16.18
C ILE A 5 -0.71 5.39 15.74
N ARG A 6 -1.47 5.26 14.64
CA ARG A 6 -1.55 3.98 13.95
C ARG A 6 -0.18 3.75 13.29
N PRO A 7 0.46 2.60 13.49
CA PRO A 7 1.70 2.32 12.78
C PRO A 7 1.43 2.40 11.27
N THR A 8 2.14 3.30 10.57
CA THR A 8 2.09 3.45 9.12
C THR A 8 3.37 2.89 8.51
N TRP A 9 3.25 2.39 7.28
CA TRP A 9 4.38 1.97 6.46
C TRP A 9 4.47 2.87 5.24
N ALA A 10 5.69 3.21 4.83
CA ALA A 10 5.93 3.92 3.58
C ALA A 10 6.11 2.89 2.47
N ILE A 11 5.24 2.95 1.46
CA ILE A 11 5.33 2.10 0.28
C ILE A 11 5.55 2.94 -0.97
N ARG A 12 6.08 2.30 -2.02
CA ARG A 12 6.24 2.92 -3.33
C ARG A 12 5.14 2.44 -4.26
N CYS A 13 4.57 3.36 -5.03
CA CYS A 13 3.66 3.02 -6.12
C CYS A 13 4.32 2.02 -7.09
N VAL A 14 3.57 0.96 -7.42
CA VAL A 14 4.00 -0.15 -8.30
C VAL A 14 4.07 0.29 -9.77
N GLN A 15 3.32 1.32 -10.14
CA GLN A 15 3.28 1.83 -11.51
C GLN A 15 4.63 2.47 -11.89
N SER A 16 5.24 1.97 -12.98
CA SER A 16 6.57 2.35 -13.47
C SER A 16 6.76 3.86 -13.70
N GLY A 17 5.69 4.60 -14.01
CA GLY A 17 5.74 6.05 -14.25
C GLY A 17 5.56 6.93 -13.01
N CYS A 18 4.90 6.43 -11.96
CA CYS A 18 4.52 7.24 -10.80
C CYS A 18 5.58 7.20 -9.70
N LYS A 19 6.00 5.98 -9.29
CA LYS A 19 7.02 5.69 -8.25
C LYS A 19 6.91 6.54 -6.96
N THR A 20 5.72 7.09 -6.67
CA THR A 20 5.51 8.01 -5.57
C THR A 20 5.54 7.23 -4.25
N LEU A 21 6.19 7.80 -3.24
CA LEU A 21 6.20 7.25 -1.89
C LEU A 21 5.02 7.82 -1.10
N PHE A 22 4.29 6.95 -0.42
CA PHE A 22 3.16 7.35 0.41
C PHE A 22 2.95 6.38 1.57
N GLU A 23 2.20 6.83 2.57
CA GLU A 23 1.95 6.08 3.79
C GLU A 23 0.69 5.22 3.67
N VAL A 24 0.80 3.96 4.08
CA VAL A 24 -0.32 3.03 4.21
C VAL A 24 -0.41 2.52 5.64
N ALA A 25 -1.58 2.01 6.03
CA ALA A 25 -1.76 1.40 7.34
C ALA A 25 -0.90 0.13 7.45
N LYS A 26 -0.22 -0.06 8.58
CA LYS A 26 0.42 -1.34 8.89
C LYS A 26 -0.68 -2.37 9.16
N LEU A 27 -0.64 -3.47 8.39
CA LEU A 27 -1.50 -4.61 8.60
C LEU A 27 -0.83 -5.64 9.51
N GLU A 28 -1.65 -6.56 10.03
CA GLU A 28 -1.17 -7.77 10.70
C GLU A 28 -0.63 -8.75 9.66
N ASP A 29 0.37 -9.56 10.04
CA ASP A 29 1.02 -10.55 9.18
C ASP A 29 -0.03 -11.48 8.53
N GLY A 30 0.02 -11.58 7.20
CA GLY A 30 -0.89 -12.41 6.39
C GLY A 30 -2.17 -11.71 5.91
N LYS A 31 -2.40 -10.43 6.25
CA LYS A 31 -3.51 -9.65 5.70
C LYS A 31 -3.05 -8.77 4.53
N GLN A 32 -3.92 -8.66 3.54
CA GLN A 32 -3.81 -7.76 2.41
C GLN A 32 -4.76 -6.56 2.58
N GLN A 33 -4.42 -5.41 2.00
CA GLN A 33 -5.33 -4.26 1.89
C GLN A 33 -5.33 -3.73 0.47
N GLU A 34 -6.47 -3.20 0.05
CA GLU A 34 -6.57 -2.38 -1.14
C GLU A 34 -5.92 -1.03 -0.89
N VAL A 35 -5.05 -0.64 -1.80
CA VAL A 35 -4.29 0.60 -1.75
C VAL A 35 -4.54 1.39 -3.01
N VAL A 36 -4.77 2.69 -2.83
CA VAL A 36 -4.89 3.65 -3.92
C VAL A 36 -3.70 4.59 -3.88
N CYS A 37 -2.96 4.69 -4.98
CA CYS A 37 -1.89 5.67 -5.08
C CYS A 37 -2.48 7.09 -5.13
N PRO A 38 -2.09 8.01 -4.23
CA PRO A 38 -2.66 9.36 -4.20
C PRO A 38 -2.25 10.24 -5.39
N ASN A 39 -1.25 9.84 -6.18
CA ASN A 39 -0.72 10.63 -7.28
C ASN A 39 -1.26 10.19 -8.66
N CYS A 40 -1.28 8.88 -8.93
CA CYS A 40 -1.77 8.35 -10.22
C CYS A 40 -3.18 7.73 -10.14
N GLY A 41 -3.71 7.48 -8.94
CA GLY A 41 -5.01 6.82 -8.78
C GLY A 41 -5.01 5.34 -9.10
N GLU A 42 -3.85 4.69 -9.23
CA GLU A 42 -3.79 3.24 -9.42
C GLU A 42 -4.25 2.50 -8.17
N HIS A 43 -5.11 1.51 -8.37
CA HIS A 43 -5.65 0.64 -7.34
C HIS A 43 -4.92 -0.70 -7.40
N TYR A 44 -4.30 -1.11 -6.30
CA TYR A 44 -3.61 -2.39 -6.19
C TYR A 44 -3.65 -2.92 -4.76
N VAL A 45 -3.44 -4.21 -4.60
CA VAL A 45 -3.44 -4.87 -3.29
C VAL A 45 -2.02 -4.90 -2.73
N TYR A 46 -1.86 -4.59 -1.44
CA TYR A 46 -0.57 -4.60 -0.76
C TYR A 46 -0.63 -5.39 0.56
N PRO A 47 0.40 -6.20 0.90
CA PRO A 47 1.53 -6.58 0.06
C PRO A 47 1.08 -7.48 -1.11
N ILE A 48 1.72 -7.32 -2.27
CA ILE A 48 1.49 -8.17 -3.44
C ILE A 48 2.03 -9.56 -3.08
N THR A 49 1.16 -10.55 -2.98
CA THR A 49 1.56 -11.95 -2.84
C THR A 49 1.69 -12.57 -4.23
N GLU A 50 2.51 -13.62 -4.35
CA GLU A 50 2.78 -14.30 -5.63
C GLU A 50 1.51 -14.84 -6.32
N GLU A 51 0.41 -15.03 -5.58
CA GLU A 51 -0.91 -15.38 -6.15
C GLU A 51 -1.53 -14.27 -7.02
N ASP A 52 -1.20 -12.99 -6.79
CA ASP A 52 -1.78 -11.85 -7.52
C ASP A 52 -0.98 -11.49 -8.80
N GLU A 53 0.26 -11.99 -8.94
CA GLU A 53 1.12 -11.70 -10.09
C GLU A 53 0.82 -12.59 -11.32
N ASN A 54 -0.05 -13.61 -11.18
CA ASN A 54 -0.21 -14.68 -12.18
C ASN A 54 -1.60 -14.72 -12.87
N ARG A 55 -2.34 -13.60 -12.92
CA ARG A 55 -3.67 -13.55 -13.55
C ARG A 55 -3.74 -12.61 -14.76
#